data_AF-A0A951M1W9-F1
#
_entry.id   AF-A0A951M1W9-F1
#
_cell.length_a   1.000
_cell.length_b   1.000
_cell.length_c   1.000
_cell.angle_alpha   90.00
_cell.angle_beta   90.00
_cell.angle_gamma   90.00
#
_symmetry.space_group_name_H-M   'P 1'
#
loop_
_entity.id
_entity.type
_entity.pdbx_description
1 polymer ?
#
loop_
_entity_poly.entity_id
_entity_poly.type
_entity_poly.pdbx_seq_one_letter_code
_entity_poly.pdbx_strand_id
1 'polypeptide(L)'
;MMKLPVLFVFLAVLGACSSRKEIRPIEVNRMKLIMWDLIKAGEWYNNIIAKDSTASKRKVDTRLFAQVFALHGVTGNQYYESYRYYEAHPIEFKTLVDSVDAYATREKTTLFERQNHGQAR
;
A
#
# COMPACT_ATOMS: atom_id res chain seq x y z
N MET A 1 -57.16 8.52 13.09
CA MET A 1 -56.26 8.30 11.94
C MET A 1 -54.93 8.98 12.22
N MET A 2 -53.79 8.47 11.73
CA MET A 2 -52.41 9.01 11.89
C MET A 2 -51.57 8.50 13.08
N LYS A 3 -51.47 7.17 13.26
CA LYS A 3 -50.45 6.52 14.14
C LYS A 3 -49.58 5.47 13.43
N LEU A 4 -49.89 5.16 12.18
CA LEU A 4 -49.22 4.11 11.39
C LEU A 4 -47.87 4.51 10.75
N PRO A 5 -47.58 5.79 10.38
CA PRO A 5 -46.32 6.10 9.71
C PRO A 5 -45.11 6.19 10.66
N VAL A 6 -45.34 6.41 11.97
CA VAL A 6 -44.26 6.51 12.97
C VAL A 6 -43.59 5.15 13.21
N LEU A 7 -44.36 4.06 13.15
CA LEU A 7 -43.86 2.70 13.32
C LEU A 7 -42.91 2.28 12.18
N PHE A 8 -43.18 2.74 10.96
CA PHE A 8 -42.35 2.43 9.78
C PHE A 8 -41.02 3.19 9.78
N VAL A 9 -41.00 4.43 10.29
CA VAL A 9 -39.77 5.23 10.45
C VAL A 9 -38.85 4.61 11.51
N PHE A 10 -39.41 4.05 12.59
CA PHE A 10 -38.63 3.42 13.65
C PHE A 10 -37.96 2.10 13.19
N LEU A 11 -38.62 1.33 12.31
CA LEU A 11 -38.04 0.11 11.74
C LEU A 11 -36.88 0.39 10.76
N ALA A 12 -36.89 1.54 10.08
CA ALA A 12 -35.83 1.91 9.13
C ALA A 12 -34.48 2.24 9.79
N VAL A 13 -34.49 2.68 11.06
CA VAL A 13 -33.25 3.02 11.81
C VAL A 13 -32.47 1.77 12.24
N LEU A 14 -33.14 0.62 12.36
CA LEU A 14 -32.52 -0.63 12.81
C LEU A 14 -31.77 -1.41 11.69
N GLY A 15 -32.00 -1.05 10.42
CA GLY A 15 -31.33 -1.69 9.27
C GLY A 15 -29.95 -1.13 8.90
N ALA A 16 -29.47 -0.09 9.59
CA ALA A 16 -28.21 0.60 9.25
C ALA A 16 -26.95 -0.06 9.83
N CYS A 17 -27.08 -1.19 10.53
CA CYS A 17 -25.93 -1.98 10.96
C CYS A 17 -25.39 -2.78 9.76
N SER A 18 -24.59 -2.12 8.93
CA SER A 18 -23.76 -2.82 7.95
C SER A 18 -22.73 -3.66 8.71
N SER A 19 -22.69 -4.96 8.43
CA SER A 19 -21.72 -5.86 9.04
C SER A 19 -20.32 -5.32 8.74
N ARG A 20 -19.57 -4.94 9.78
CA ARG A 20 -18.17 -4.54 9.63
C ARG A 20 -17.40 -5.79 9.20
N LYS A 21 -17.10 -5.91 7.91
CA LYS A 21 -16.24 -6.98 7.39
C LYS A 21 -14.91 -6.91 8.13
N GLU A 22 -14.57 -7.98 8.83
CA GLU A 22 -13.28 -8.09 9.51
C GLU A 22 -12.18 -8.06 8.43
N ILE A 23 -11.47 -6.94 8.36
CA ILE A 23 -10.37 -6.76 7.41
C ILE A 23 -9.19 -7.50 8.01
N ARG A 24 -8.70 -8.52 7.32
CA ARG A 24 -7.41 -9.14 7.64
C ARG A 24 -6.32 -8.39 6.88
N PRO A 25 -5.53 -7.52 7.55
CA PRO A 25 -4.48 -6.76 6.88
C PRO A 25 -3.40 -7.71 6.36
N ILE A 26 -2.72 -7.31 5.29
CA ILE A 26 -1.48 -7.95 4.85
C ILE A 26 -0.47 -7.88 6.01
N GLU A 27 0.12 -9.03 6.36
CA GLU A 27 1.12 -9.14 7.41
C GLU A 27 2.31 -8.18 7.21
N VAL A 28 2.91 -7.69 8.31
CA VAL A 28 4.01 -6.72 8.28
C VAL A 28 5.17 -7.18 7.41
N ASN A 29 5.54 -8.47 7.50
CA ASN A 29 6.66 -9.03 6.75
C ASN A 29 6.46 -9.06 5.24
N ARG A 30 5.21 -9.15 4.78
CA ARG A 30 4.86 -9.08 3.35
C ARG A 30 4.63 -7.64 2.93
N MET A 31 3.93 -6.87 3.77
CA MET A 31 3.65 -5.45 3.54
C MET A 31 4.93 -4.63 3.37
N LYS A 32 5.98 -4.91 4.15
CA LYS A 32 7.27 -4.21 4.02
C LYS A 32 7.91 -4.38 2.64
N LEU A 33 7.80 -5.57 2.04
CA LEU A 33 8.37 -5.86 0.71
C LEU A 33 7.59 -5.13 -0.38
N ILE A 34 6.25 -5.17 -0.30
CA ILE A 34 5.37 -4.46 -1.22
C ILE A 34 5.64 -2.96 -1.15
N MET A 35 5.65 -2.39 0.06
CA MET A 35 5.86 -0.96 0.29
C MET A 35 7.23 -0.50 -0.19
N TRP A 36 8.28 -1.29 0.04
CA TRP A 36 9.61 -0.98 -0.47
C TRP A 36 9.68 -0.95 -2.00
N ASP A 37 9.06 -1.92 -2.67
CA ASP A 37 9.03 -1.94 -4.14
C ASP A 37 8.15 -0.82 -4.72
N LEU A 38 7.07 -0.42 -4.04
CA LEU A 38 6.28 0.76 -4.41
C LEU A 38 7.10 2.04 -4.27
N ILE A 39 7.90 2.20 -3.21
CA ILE A 39 8.80 3.36 -3.05
C ILE A 39 9.80 3.41 -4.20
N LYS A 40 10.46 2.28 -4.53
CA LYS A 40 11.38 2.21 -5.68
C LYS A 40 10.68 2.54 -7.00
N ALA A 41 9.46 2.03 -7.20
CA ALA A 41 8.66 2.32 -8.39
C ALA A 41 8.29 3.81 -8.51
N GLY A 42 7.94 4.45 -7.39
CA GLY A 42 7.65 5.88 -7.33
C GLY A 42 8.88 6.74 -7.63
N GLU A 43 10.04 6.39 -7.06
CA GLU A 43 11.31 7.08 -7.36
C GLU A 43 11.73 6.88 -8.82
N TRP A 44 11.55 5.68 -9.37
CA TRP A 44 11.79 5.42 -10.78
C TRP A 44 10.87 6.25 -11.69
N TYR A 45 9.59 6.34 -11.35
CA TYR A 45 8.63 7.19 -12.03
C TYR A 45 9.06 8.66 -12.00
N ASN A 46 9.43 9.19 -10.83
CA ASN A 46 9.94 10.56 -10.67
C ASN A 46 11.14 10.83 -11.57
N ASN A 47 12.08 9.87 -11.65
CA ASN A 47 13.24 9.95 -12.51
C ASN A 47 12.90 9.95 -14.01
N ILE A 48 11.88 9.19 -14.44
CA ILE A 48 11.42 9.18 -15.84
C ILE A 48 10.76 10.49 -16.19
N ILE A 49 9.78 10.95 -15.41
CA ILE A 49 9.02 12.17 -15.75
C ILE A 49 9.89 13.43 -15.70
N ALA A 50 10.97 13.42 -14.90
CA ALA A 50 11.94 14.51 -14.89
C ALA A 50 12.74 14.58 -16.20
N LYS A 51 12.89 13.47 -16.92
CA LYS A 51 13.68 13.35 -18.15
C LYS A 51 12.84 13.37 -19.43
N ASP A 52 11.56 13.02 -19.34
CA ASP A 52 10.64 12.92 -20.47
C ASP A 52 9.41 13.81 -20.25
N SER A 53 9.41 14.99 -20.88
CA SER A 53 8.29 15.94 -20.83
C SER A 53 7.05 15.47 -21.60
N THR A 54 7.19 14.44 -22.45
CA THR A 54 6.08 13.84 -23.22
C THR A 54 5.38 12.72 -22.45
N ALA A 55 5.97 12.26 -21.35
CA ALA A 55 5.39 11.22 -20.51
C ALA A 55 4.11 11.71 -19.80
N SER A 56 3.00 11.01 -20.03
CA SER A 56 1.74 11.29 -19.33
C SER A 56 1.82 10.83 -17.87
N LYS A 57 1.97 11.79 -16.95
CA LYS A 57 2.11 11.59 -15.49
C LYS A 57 1.20 10.49 -14.92
N ARG A 58 -0.11 10.57 -15.17
CA ARG A 58 -1.11 9.67 -14.59
C ARG A 58 -1.01 8.21 -15.06
N LYS A 59 -0.54 7.96 -16.29
CA LYS A 59 -0.54 6.61 -16.88
C LYS A 59 0.65 5.76 -16.44
N VAL A 60 1.81 6.38 -16.21
CA VAL A 60 3.04 5.64 -15.88
C VAL A 60 3.03 5.17 -14.43
N ASP A 61 2.60 6.02 -13.49
CA ASP A 61 2.51 5.70 -12.06
C ASP A 61 1.56 4.53 -11.77
N THR A 62 0.32 4.63 -12.27
CA THR A 62 -0.70 3.56 -12.12
C THR A 62 -0.21 2.22 -12.67
N ARG A 63 0.52 2.24 -13.80
CA ARG A 63 1.04 1.02 -14.43
C ARG A 63 2.15 0.38 -13.60
N LEU A 64 3.08 1.18 -13.07
CA LEU A 64 4.19 0.67 -12.26
C LEU A 64 3.68 0.07 -10.95
N PHE A 65 2.73 0.72 -10.28
CA PHE A 65 2.15 0.19 -9.04
C PHE A 65 1.35 -1.10 -9.30
N ALA A 66 0.61 -1.17 -10.40
CA ALA A 66 -0.07 -2.41 -10.81
C ALA A 66 0.90 -3.58 -11.03
N GLN A 67 2.10 -3.31 -11.59
CA GLN A 67 3.14 -4.33 -11.75
C GLN A 67 3.69 -4.79 -10.40
N VAL A 68 3.93 -3.87 -9.47
CA VAL A 68 4.37 -4.22 -8.10
C VAL A 68 3.33 -5.09 -7.40
N PHE A 69 2.04 -4.74 -7.50
CA PHE A 69 0.97 -5.55 -6.92
C PHE A 69 0.91 -6.96 -7.51
N ALA A 70 1.05 -7.07 -8.84
CA ALA A 70 1.10 -8.35 -9.52
C ALA A 70 2.29 -9.21 -9.08
N LEU A 71 3.49 -8.60 -8.95
CA LEU A 71 4.70 -9.27 -8.47
C LEU A 71 4.52 -9.89 -7.08
N HIS A 72 3.82 -9.18 -6.20
CA HIS A 72 3.58 -9.63 -4.83
C HIS A 72 2.32 -10.48 -4.66
N GLY A 73 1.54 -10.72 -5.72
CA GLY A 73 0.30 -11.47 -5.65
C GLY A 73 -0.76 -10.80 -4.76
N VAL A 74 -0.83 -9.47 -4.80
CA VAL A 74 -1.85 -8.67 -4.09
C VAL A 74 -2.66 -7.85 -5.09
N THR A 75 -3.88 -7.47 -4.72
CA THR A 75 -4.64 -6.47 -5.46
C THR A 75 -4.40 -5.08 -4.88
N GLY A 76 -4.56 -4.03 -5.70
CA GLY A 76 -4.47 -2.66 -5.20
C GLY A 76 -5.46 -2.41 -4.05
N ASN A 77 -6.70 -2.89 -4.16
CA ASN A 77 -7.69 -2.77 -3.10
C ASN A 77 -7.23 -3.43 -1.79
N GLN A 78 -6.68 -4.65 -1.86
CA GLN A 78 -6.15 -5.35 -0.69
C GLN A 78 -4.99 -4.58 -0.04
N TYR A 79 -4.10 -4.00 -0.84
CA TYR A 79 -3.03 -3.15 -0.35
C TYR A 79 -3.59 -1.90 0.35
N TYR A 80 -4.46 -1.13 -0.29
CA TYR A 80 -5.00 0.10 0.28
C TYR A 80 -5.88 -0.13 1.52
N GLU A 81 -6.63 -1.22 1.57
CA GLU A 81 -7.38 -1.63 2.77
C GLU A 81 -6.44 -1.97 3.92
N SER A 82 -5.37 -2.73 3.65
CA SER A 82 -4.36 -3.07 4.66
C SER A 82 -3.59 -1.83 5.12
N TYR A 83 -3.23 -0.95 4.20
CA TYR A 83 -2.54 0.29 4.50
C TYR A 83 -3.39 1.21 5.39
N ARG A 84 -4.68 1.38 5.09
CA ARG A 84 -5.62 2.12 5.95
C ARG A 84 -5.76 1.49 7.35
N TYR A 85 -5.68 0.17 7.45
CA TYR A 85 -5.63 -0.49 8.75
C TYR A 85 -4.38 -0.02 9.51
N TYR A 86 -3.19 -0.09 8.91
CA TYR A 86 -1.97 0.37 9.58
C TYR A 86 -2.03 1.86 9.94
N GLU A 87 -2.51 2.74 9.07
CA GLU A 87 -2.65 4.18 9.38
C GLU A 87 -3.52 4.43 10.64
N ALA A 88 -4.51 3.59 10.88
CA ALA A 88 -5.37 3.67 12.07
C ALA A 88 -4.76 3.02 13.32
N HIS A 89 -3.62 2.32 13.20
CA HIS A 89 -2.96 1.55 14.27
C HIS A 89 -1.49 1.98 14.41
N PRO A 90 -1.21 3.05 15.20
CA PRO A 90 0.12 3.69 15.22
C PRO A 90 1.28 2.78 15.62
N ILE A 91 1.06 1.81 16.51
CA ILE A 91 2.12 0.89 17.00
C ILE A 91 2.52 -0.07 15.88
N GLU A 92 1.53 -0.66 15.22
CA GLU A 92 1.71 -1.55 14.07
C GLU A 92 2.28 -0.79 12.87
N PHE A 93 1.85 0.45 12.65
CA PHE A 93 2.40 1.30 11.59
C PHE A 93 3.86 1.64 11.82
N LYS A 94 4.23 2.01 13.07
CA LYS A 94 5.63 2.20 13.43
C LYS A 94 6.45 0.94 13.14
N THR A 95 5.93 -0.22 13.53
CA THR A 95 6.60 -1.51 13.29
C THR A 95 6.79 -1.77 11.80
N LEU A 96 5.79 -1.45 10.96
CA LEU A 96 5.88 -1.55 9.52
C LEU A 96 6.96 -0.63 8.94
N VAL A 97 6.94 0.65 9.30
CA VAL A 97 7.89 1.65 8.80
C VAL A 97 9.32 1.31 9.22
N ASP A 98 9.55 0.98 10.49
CA ASP A 98 10.86 0.55 11.00
C ASP A 98 11.36 -0.71 10.24
N SER A 99 10.44 -1.64 9.92
CA SER A 99 10.76 -2.85 9.15
C SER A 99 11.14 -2.54 7.70
N VAL A 100 10.48 -1.56 7.07
CA VAL A 100 10.81 -1.09 5.72
C VAL A 100 12.19 -0.42 5.71
N ASP A 101 12.47 0.46 6.66
CA ASP A 101 13.76 1.16 6.76
C ASP A 101 14.93 0.19 6.99
N ALA A 102 14.75 -0.77 7.91
CA ALA A 102 15.74 -1.81 8.15
C ALA A 102 15.98 -2.69 6.91
N TYR A 103 14.93 -2.99 6.13
CA TYR A 103 15.05 -3.74 4.89
C TYR A 103 15.79 -2.94 3.81
N ALA A 104 15.40 -1.68 3.61
CA ALA A 104 16.01 -0.76 2.66
C ALA A 104 17.51 -0.59 2.91
N THR A 105 17.90 -0.42 4.17
CA THR A 105 19.31 -0.28 4.58
C THR A 105 20.11 -1.53 4.22
N ARG A 106 19.57 -2.72 4.47
CA ARG A 106 20.23 -3.99 4.11
C ARG A 106 20.37 -4.16 2.61
N GLU A 107 19.32 -3.87 1.84
CA GLU A 107 19.38 -3.95 0.37
C GLU A 107 20.48 -3.02 -0.16
N LYS A 108 20.54 -1.78 0.32
CA LYS A 108 21.60 -0.83 -0.02
C LYS A 108 23.00 -1.34 0.28
N THR A 109 23.24 -1.90 1.48
CA THR A 109 24.55 -2.47 1.84
C THR A 109 24.93 -3.61 0.90
N THR A 110 24.01 -4.55 0.63
CA THR A 110 24.28 -5.67 -0.28
C THR A 110 24.60 -5.23 -1.71
N LEU A 111 23.99 -4.14 -2.18
CA LEU A 111 24.28 -3.57 -3.49
C LEU A 111 25.70 -2.99 -3.55
N PHE A 112 26.12 -2.25 -2.53
CA PHE A 112 27.49 -1.71 -2.47
C PHE A 112 28.56 -2.81 -2.41
N GLU A 113 28.33 -3.86 -1.62
CA GLU A 113 29.24 -5.01 -1.55
C GLU A 113 29.41 -5.65 -2.93
N ARG A 114 28.30 -5.89 -3.65
CA ARG A 114 28.34 -6.45 -5.01
C ARG A 114 29.11 -5.57 -5.99
N GLN A 115 28.94 -4.25 -5.90
CA GLN A 115 29.66 -3.31 -6.76
C GLN A 115 31.16 -3.33 -6.48
N ASN A 116 31.57 -3.34 -5.20
CA ASN A 116 32.98 -3.41 -4.81
C ASN A 116 33.64 -4.72 -5.24
N HIS A 117 32.93 -5.85 -5.13
CA HIS A 117 33.44 -7.15 -5.60
C HIS A 117 33.51 -7.26 -7.14
N GLY A 118 32.63 -6.56 -7.86
CA GLY A 118 32.65 -6.49 -9.33
C GLY A 118 33.75 -5.60 -9.90
N GLN A 119 34.26 -4.63 -9.12
CA GLN A 119 35.33 -3.71 -9.52
C GLN A 119 36.76 -4.26 -9.24
N ALA A 120 36.87 -5.37 -8.51
CA ALA A 120 38.15 -6.02 -8.20
C ALA A 120 38.54 -7.14 -9.19
N ARG A 121 37.86 -7.22 -10.34
CA ARG A 121 38.15 -8.11 -11.47
C ARG A 121 38.38 -7.29 -12.73
#